data_AF-A0A399PYR6-F1
#
_entry.id   AF-A0A399PYR6-F1
#
_cell.length_a   1.000
_cell.length_b   1.000
_cell.length_c   1.000
_cell.angle_alpha   90.00
_cell.angle_beta   90.00
_cell.angle_gamma   90.00
#
_symmetry.space_group_name_H-M   'P 1'
#
loop_
_entity.id
_entity.type
_entity.pdbx_description
1 polymer ?
#
loop_
_entity_poly.entity_id
_entity_poly.type
_entity_poly.pdbx_seq_one_letter_code
_entity_poly.pdbx_strand_id
1 'polypeptide(L)'
;MNGSGRVLLVVLAMMASWPSMAAEIAFSSAADFSEMSLELKRIDDPNPHAVMLNVTLNPDAQHRLQRVTTEGLHQPLQLSINGVQVSSATIQSVIKGPSLMISVPREVAGKLLPTLLEH
;
A
#
# COMPACT_ATOMS: atom_id res chain seq x y z
N MET A 1 -30.79 41.88 43.15
CA MET A 1 -31.39 40.63 42.62
C MET A 1 -30.92 40.49 41.19
N ASN A 2 -30.31 39.36 40.89
CA ASN A 2 -29.37 39.14 39.80
C ASN A 2 -30.09 38.94 38.46
N GLY A 3 -29.55 39.49 37.37
CA GLY A 3 -30.05 39.29 36.01
C GLY A 3 -28.90 39.15 35.02
N SER A 4 -28.06 38.14 35.23
CA SER A 4 -26.90 37.85 34.39
C SER A 4 -27.34 37.42 32.97
N GLY A 5 -27.25 38.33 32.01
CA GLY A 5 -27.41 38.03 30.59
C GLY A 5 -26.28 37.12 30.11
N ARG A 6 -26.59 35.86 29.85
CA ARG A 6 -25.62 34.83 29.44
C ARG A 6 -25.27 35.04 27.97
N VAL A 7 -24.05 35.54 27.70
CA VAL A 7 -23.49 35.55 26.34
C VAL A 7 -23.11 34.11 25.99
N LEU A 8 -23.83 33.51 25.04
CA LEU A 8 -23.54 32.17 24.53
C LEU A 8 -22.51 32.28 23.41
N LEU A 9 -21.25 31.98 23.72
CA LEU A 9 -20.16 31.98 22.75
C LEU A 9 -20.10 30.59 22.08
N VAL A 10 -20.71 30.47 20.90
CA VAL A 10 -20.66 29.24 20.10
C VAL A 10 -19.30 29.16 19.42
N VAL A 11 -18.41 28.33 19.95
CA VAL A 11 -17.13 28.00 19.30
C VAL A 11 -17.39 26.90 18.28
N LEU A 12 -17.44 27.27 17.00
CA LEU A 12 -17.46 26.32 15.89
C LEU A 12 -16.02 25.82 15.66
N ALA A 13 -15.68 24.69 16.27
CA ALA A 13 -14.43 23.99 15.98
C ALA A 13 -14.51 23.39 14.56
N MET A 14 -13.97 24.11 13.59
CA MET A 14 -13.66 23.53 12.27
C MET A 14 -12.52 22.54 12.45
N MET A 15 -12.87 21.28 12.72
CA MET A 15 -11.94 20.17 12.56
C MET A 15 -11.63 20.08 11.07
N ALA A 16 -10.53 20.68 10.65
CA ALA A 16 -9.97 20.43 9.34
C ALA A 16 -9.58 18.95 9.29
N SER A 17 -10.46 18.12 8.75
CA SER A 17 -10.12 16.77 8.34
C SER A 17 -9.09 16.90 7.23
N TRP A 18 -7.80 16.79 7.55
CA TRP A 18 -6.80 16.61 6.51
C TRP A 18 -7.17 15.34 5.74
N PRO A 19 -7.36 15.41 4.41
CA PRO A 19 -7.60 14.20 3.65
C PRO A 19 -6.39 13.30 3.87
N SER A 20 -6.63 12.08 4.36
CA SER A 20 -5.61 11.03 4.39
C SER A 20 -5.23 10.73 2.94
N MET A 21 -4.18 11.38 2.45
CA MET A 21 -3.62 11.12 1.13
C MET A 21 -2.96 9.74 1.20
N ALA A 22 -3.54 8.76 0.50
CA ALA A 22 -2.89 7.46 0.35
C ALA A 22 -1.60 7.65 -0.46
N ALA A 23 -0.51 7.07 0.02
CA ALA A 23 0.71 6.97 -0.76
C ALA A 23 0.48 5.98 -1.90
N GLU A 24 1.02 6.25 -3.08
CA GLU A 24 0.85 5.39 -4.24
C GLU A 24 2.20 4.92 -4.78
N ILE A 25 2.27 3.65 -5.15
CA ILE A 25 3.40 3.10 -5.89
C ILE A 25 2.93 2.14 -6.98
N ALA A 26 3.51 2.30 -8.16
CA ALA A 26 3.30 1.43 -9.30
C ALA A 26 4.62 0.77 -9.70
N PHE A 27 4.56 -0.54 -9.87
CA PHE A 27 5.65 -1.34 -10.40
C PHE A 27 5.31 -1.89 -11.79
N SER A 28 6.31 -1.93 -12.65
CA SER A 28 6.32 -2.71 -13.88
C SER A 28 7.12 -3.97 -13.63
N SER A 29 6.49 -5.13 -13.76
CA SER A 29 7.20 -6.41 -13.58
C SER A 29 8.39 -6.59 -14.52
N ALA A 30 8.29 -6.10 -15.76
CA ALA A 30 9.36 -6.21 -16.76
C ALA A 30 10.55 -5.27 -16.49
N ALA A 31 10.31 -4.12 -15.86
CA ALA A 31 11.34 -3.10 -15.66
C ALA A 31 11.87 -3.07 -14.23
N ASP A 32 11.01 -3.27 -13.24
CA ASP A 32 11.30 -3.03 -11.83
C ASP A 32 11.71 -4.28 -11.07
N PHE A 33 11.39 -5.48 -11.57
CA PHE A 33 11.67 -6.74 -10.89
C PHE A 33 12.83 -7.46 -11.58
N SER A 34 13.87 -7.77 -10.82
CA SER A 34 14.97 -8.62 -11.28
C SER A 34 14.69 -10.12 -11.04
N GLU A 35 13.79 -10.43 -10.12
CA GLU A 35 13.33 -11.79 -9.84
C GLU A 35 11.89 -11.75 -9.32
N MET A 36 11.11 -12.79 -9.64
CA MET A 36 9.77 -13.00 -9.12
C MET A 36 9.57 -14.47 -8.77
N SER A 37 8.95 -14.73 -7.63
CA SER A 37 8.46 -16.06 -7.26
C SER A 37 7.05 -15.97 -6.67
N LEU A 38 6.20 -16.91 -7.05
CA LEU A 38 4.80 -16.92 -6.67
C LEU A 38 4.47 -18.19 -5.90
N GLU A 39 3.89 -18.02 -4.72
CA GLU A 39 3.35 -19.10 -3.92
C GLU A 39 1.82 -19.07 -3.96
N LEU A 40 1.23 -20.09 -4.61
CA LEU A 40 -0.21 -20.16 -4.84
C LEU A 40 -1.00 -20.78 -3.69
N LYS A 41 -0.38 -21.68 -2.91
CA LYS A 41 -1.03 -22.41 -1.82
C LYS A 41 0.03 -22.98 -0.88
N ARG A 42 -0.21 -22.79 0.42
CA ARG A 42 0.47 -23.47 1.52
C ARG A 42 -0.60 -24.04 2.45
N ILE A 43 -0.41 -25.28 2.90
CA ILE A 43 -1.43 -26.01 3.68
C ILE A 43 -1.65 -25.32 5.04
N ASP A 44 -0.59 -24.79 5.63
CA ASP A 44 -0.59 -24.11 6.94
C ASP A 44 -0.63 -22.58 6.81
N ASP A 45 -1.13 -22.04 5.69
CA ASP A 45 -1.19 -20.59 5.49
C ASP A 45 -2.27 -19.94 6.38
N PRO A 46 -1.92 -18.93 7.20
CA PRO A 46 -2.90 -18.22 8.02
C PRO A 46 -3.88 -17.37 7.21
N ASN A 47 -3.60 -17.10 5.93
CA ASN A 47 -4.46 -16.36 5.01
C ASN A 47 -4.71 -17.14 3.70
N PRO A 48 -5.64 -18.12 3.71
CA PRO A 48 -5.92 -18.95 2.55
C PRO A 48 -6.53 -18.17 1.36
N HIS A 49 -6.96 -16.91 1.57
CA HIS A 49 -7.59 -16.06 0.57
C HIS A 49 -6.61 -15.20 -0.23
N ALA A 50 -5.30 -15.31 0.04
CA ALA A 50 -4.25 -14.64 -0.72
C ALA A 50 -3.31 -15.63 -1.40
N VAL A 51 -2.58 -15.13 -2.41
CA VAL A 51 -1.36 -15.72 -2.93
C VAL A 51 -0.19 -14.82 -2.54
N MET A 52 0.98 -15.41 -2.32
CA MET A 52 2.16 -14.64 -1.95
C MET A 52 3.05 -14.43 -3.17
N LEU A 53 3.29 -13.17 -3.52
CA LEU A 53 4.24 -12.79 -4.56
C LEU A 53 5.48 -12.23 -3.87
N ASN A 54 6.62 -12.90 -4.04
CA ASN A 54 7.91 -12.39 -3.61
C ASN A 54 8.66 -11.86 -4.81
N VAL A 55 9.17 -10.63 -4.71
CA VAL A 55 9.93 -9.99 -5.80
C VAL A 55 11.26 -9.50 -5.28
N THR A 56 12.25 -9.50 -6.16
CA THR A 56 13.50 -8.77 -5.98
C THR A 56 13.42 -7.53 -6.86
N LEU A 57 13.44 -6.36 -6.24
CA LEU A 57 13.39 -5.06 -6.89
C LEU A 57 14.77 -4.68 -7.44
N ASN A 58 14.79 -4.06 -8.61
CA ASN A 58 15.99 -3.38 -9.13
C ASN A 58 16.32 -2.14 -8.26
N PRO A 59 17.52 -1.55 -8.39
CA PRO A 59 17.93 -0.40 -7.57
C PRO A 59 16.99 0.82 -7.68
N ASP A 60 16.52 1.17 -8.88
CA ASP A 60 15.63 2.31 -9.10
C ASP A 60 14.27 2.14 -8.38
N ALA A 61 13.67 0.96 -8.48
CA ALA A 61 12.43 0.60 -7.82
C ALA A 61 12.58 0.60 -6.28
N GLN A 62 13.72 0.15 -5.76
CA GLN A 62 14.03 0.24 -4.33
C GLN A 62 14.07 1.70 -3.85
N HIS A 63 14.75 2.58 -4.58
CA HIS A 63 14.83 4.00 -4.24
C HIS A 63 13.45 4.66 -4.26
N ARG A 64 12.61 4.33 -5.26
CA ARG A 64 11.22 4.82 -5.33
C ARG A 64 10.39 4.33 -4.13
N LEU A 65 10.45 3.04 -3.80
CA LEU A 65 9.72 2.47 -2.66
C LEU A 65 10.16 3.09 -1.33
N GLN A 66 11.46 3.25 -1.13
CA GLN A 66 11.99 3.88 0.07
C GLN A 66 11.51 5.33 0.21
N ARG A 67 11.49 6.09 -0.88
CA ARG A 67 10.98 7.47 -0.89
C ARG A 67 9.51 7.51 -0.52
N VAL A 68 8.67 6.75 -1.23
CA VAL A 68 7.22 6.72 -1.01
C VAL A 68 6.87 6.28 0.41
N THR A 69 7.53 5.26 0.95
CA THR A 69 7.28 4.78 2.32
C THR A 69 7.81 5.74 3.40
N THR A 70 8.81 6.56 3.10
CA THR A 70 9.27 7.63 3.99
C THR A 70 8.28 8.78 4.03
N GLU A 71 7.80 9.23 2.87
CA GLU A 71 6.86 10.35 2.75
C GLU A 71 5.46 9.98 3.25
N GLY A 72 5.04 8.73 3.03
CA GLY A 72 3.72 8.21 3.38
C GLY A 72 3.64 7.48 4.71
N LEU A 73 4.58 7.70 5.64
CA LEU A 73 4.59 6.96 6.90
C LEU A 73 3.24 7.11 7.65
N HIS A 74 2.69 5.99 8.13
CA HIS A 74 1.36 5.87 8.73
C HIS A 74 0.16 6.15 7.80
N GLN A 75 0.40 6.36 6.51
CA GLN A 75 -0.66 6.45 5.50
C GLN A 75 -0.88 5.08 4.83
N PRO A 76 -2.07 4.85 4.24
CA PRO A 76 -2.28 3.71 3.35
C PRO A 76 -1.34 3.78 2.13
N LEU A 77 -0.74 2.66 1.76
CA LEU A 77 0.00 2.48 0.51
C LEU A 77 -0.86 1.72 -0.48
N GLN A 78 -1.20 2.38 -1.58
CA GLN A 78 -1.79 1.77 -2.76
C GLN A 78 -0.66 1.22 -3.63
N LEU A 79 -0.54 -0.11 -3.69
CA LEU A 79 0.44 -0.78 -4.53
C LEU A 79 -0.24 -1.37 -5.76
N SER A 80 0.27 -1.01 -6.95
CA SER A 80 -0.12 -1.61 -8.22
C SER A 80 1.06 -2.26 -8.93
N ILE A 81 0.80 -3.31 -9.69
CA ILE A 81 1.78 -4.02 -10.53
C ILE A 81 1.17 -4.15 -11.92
N ASN A 82 1.89 -3.69 -12.95
CA ASN A 82 1.41 -3.64 -14.33
C ASN A 82 0.02 -2.98 -14.47
N GLY A 83 -0.27 -1.96 -13.65
CA GLY A 83 -1.57 -1.27 -13.62
C GLY A 83 -2.69 -2.00 -12.87
N VAL A 84 -2.45 -3.21 -12.33
CA VAL A 84 -3.40 -3.92 -11.47
C VAL A 84 -3.16 -3.52 -10.02
N GLN A 85 -4.17 -3.00 -9.33
CA GLN A 85 -4.10 -2.71 -7.89
C GLN A 85 -4.06 -4.03 -7.10
N VAL A 86 -2.97 -4.31 -6.39
CA VAL A 86 -2.76 -5.60 -5.71
C VAL A 86 -2.88 -5.53 -4.19
N SER A 87 -2.60 -4.37 -3.58
CA SER A 87 -2.69 -4.23 -2.12
C SER A 87 -2.98 -2.79 -1.70
N SER A 88 -3.61 -2.67 -0.53
CA SER A 88 -3.80 -1.44 0.22
C SER A 88 -3.41 -1.73 1.66
N ALA A 89 -2.21 -1.31 2.07
CA ALA A 89 -1.71 -1.59 3.41
C ALA A 89 -1.13 -0.32 4.05
N THR A 90 -1.38 -0.12 5.33
CA THR A 90 -0.79 1.01 6.06
C THR A 90 0.71 0.86 6.16
N ILE A 91 1.44 1.93 5.81
CA ILE A 91 2.90 1.98 5.93
C ILE A 91 3.24 2.11 7.42
N GLN A 92 3.71 1.01 8.02
CA GLN A 92 4.14 1.01 9.42
C GLN A 92 5.61 1.36 9.58
N SER A 93 6.41 1.19 8.53
CA SER A 93 7.84 1.48 8.52
C SER A 93 8.33 1.75 7.11
N VAL A 94 9.48 2.43 7.01
CA VAL A 94 10.17 2.62 5.73
C VAL A 94 10.67 1.27 5.23
N ILE A 95 10.26 0.89 4.02
CA ILE A 95 10.69 -0.36 3.41
C ILE A 95 12.04 -0.11 2.73
N LYS A 96 13.02 -0.96 3.07
CA LYS A 96 14.39 -0.89 2.56
C LYS A 96 14.82 -2.26 2.06
N GLY A 97 15.74 -2.26 1.11
CA GLY A 97 16.33 -3.47 0.54
C GLY A 97 15.59 -3.96 -0.71
N PRO A 98 16.13 -5.00 -1.35
CA PRO A 98 15.66 -5.46 -2.65
C PRO A 98 14.43 -6.36 -2.56
N SER A 99 14.26 -7.12 -1.48
CA SER A 99 13.18 -8.11 -1.40
C SER A 99 11.89 -7.48 -0.90
N LEU A 100 10.80 -7.71 -1.63
CA LEU A 100 9.46 -7.28 -1.25
C LEU A 100 8.49 -8.46 -1.32
N MET A 101 7.76 -8.68 -0.23
CA MET A 101 6.72 -9.70 -0.14
C MET A 101 5.35 -9.02 -0.23
N ILE A 102 4.53 -9.47 -1.18
CA ILE A 102 3.24 -8.87 -1.52
C ILE A 102 2.17 -9.94 -1.37
N SER A 103 1.26 -9.73 -0.42
CA SER A 103 0.05 -10.54 -0.30
C SER A 103 -0.98 -10.04 -1.31
N VAL A 104 -1.30 -10.89 -2.29
CA VAL A 104 -2.25 -10.56 -3.36
C VAL A 104 -3.56 -11.32 -3.11
N PRO A 105 -4.70 -10.64 -2.92
CA PRO A 105 -5.99 -11.32 -2.81
C PRO A 105 -6.26 -12.20 -4.03
N ARG A 106 -6.80 -13.41 -3.83
CA ARG A 106 -7.05 -14.36 -4.93
C ARG A 106 -7.95 -13.80 -6.02
N GLU A 107 -8.90 -12.94 -5.67
CA GLU A 107 -9.79 -12.24 -6.61
C GLU A 107 -9.03 -11.28 -7.54
N VAL A 108 -7.92 -10.71 -7.08
CA VAL A 108 -7.02 -9.87 -7.90
C VAL A 108 -6.01 -10.71 -8.65
N ALA A 109 -5.54 -11.81 -8.06
CA ALA A 109 -4.53 -12.69 -8.64
C ALA A 109 -4.92 -13.15 -10.06
N GLY A 110 -6.20 -13.49 -10.30
CA GLY A 110 -6.67 -13.87 -11.63
C GLY A 110 -6.43 -12.82 -12.73
N LYS A 111 -6.38 -11.53 -12.37
CA LYS A 111 -6.05 -10.43 -13.28
C LYS A 111 -4.55 -10.14 -13.35
N LEU A 112 -3.86 -10.27 -12.23
CA LEU A 112 -2.43 -9.97 -12.14
C LEU A 112 -1.57 -11.03 -12.84
N LEU A 113 -1.81 -12.31 -12.56
CA LEU A 113 -0.92 -13.40 -12.98
C LEU A 113 -0.66 -13.48 -14.48
N PRO A 114 -1.65 -13.31 -15.38
CA PRO A 114 -1.38 -13.27 -16.82
C PRO A 114 -0.34 -12.20 -17.18
N THR A 115 -0.43 -11.00 -16.57
CA THR A 115 0.49 -9.88 -16.87
C THR A 115 1.92 -10.12 -16.39
N LEU A 116 2.15 -11.05 -15.46
CA LEU A 116 3.49 -11.42 -14.97
C LEU A 116 4.16 -12.48 -15.87
N LEU A 117 3.45 -13.01 -16.86
CA LEU A 117 3.97 -14.02 -17.78
C LEU A 117 4.26 -13.44 -19.18
N GLU A 118 3.83 -12.19 -19.42
CA GLU A 118 4.01 -11.48 -20.68
C GLU A 118 5.31 -10.66 -20.61
N HIS A 119 6.42 -11.24 -21.08
CA HIS A 119 7.75 -10.61 -21.11
C HIS A 119 8.42 -10.78 -22.47
#